data_AF-A0A9D6ZMW3-F1
#
_entry.id   AF-A0A9D6ZMW3-F1
#
_cell.length_a   1.000
_cell.length_b   1.000
_cell.length_c   1.000
_cell.angle_alpha   90.00
_cell.angle_beta   90.00
_cell.angle_gamma   90.00
#
_symmetry.space_group_name_H-M   'P 1'
#
loop_
_entity.id
_entity.type
_entity.pdbx_description
1 polymer ?
#
loop_
_entity_poly.entity_id
_entity_poly.type
_entity_poly.pdbx_seq_one_letter_code
_entity_poly.pdbx_strand_id
1 'polypeptide(L)'
;MSPMRVSLPSLLLLLLAPSCTEQGTEILLTIRTDLPVPQRADRVALHVTAESDSPEVANFEQDYEYPLGAGEGQYGMPVQVSVRPGTHYSGRVVFNAELRLGPERIIAGDTEVRFRSGESVQAEILLPAADAQACPGDPADGTIGLPCAACPTAEGYQCIPPIEQSFDGEEYVSWADGYCFQAEAFTRNCSLVADNCPEGARCMPYGRGLDGLPRYICFDECNPLDERGEPWDVNCDCRDGYACEIGAGICLPGCSNDRECCETWEDLDADGQRGDGEVAPVPGCVGHCDRATFRCVYESGAGDYWASCTHPSQCADGTACLQLDQATLSGYCTVVGCEVPALGTACEDHGGWCLESTYSQCLKRCDPRVPLADSGCPERTACHDFGDDTDGNPIGGCYYVCGAAAQCGGFRCDPVSQGCVWE
;
A
#
# COMPACT_ATOMS: atom_id res chain seq x y z
N MET A 1 69.28 46.05 -28.50
CA MET A 1 68.14 45.32 -29.08
C MET A 1 66.89 46.12 -28.73
N SER A 2 66.30 46.77 -29.72
CA SER A 2 65.14 47.66 -29.56
C SER A 2 63.84 46.85 -29.54
N PRO A 3 62.83 47.19 -28.73
CA PRO A 3 61.53 46.53 -28.82
C PRO A 3 60.73 47.08 -30.00
N MET A 4 60.25 46.16 -30.86
CA MET A 4 59.26 46.41 -31.89
C MET A 4 57.92 46.80 -31.25
N ARG A 5 57.36 47.94 -31.65
CA ARG A 5 55.96 48.29 -31.41
C ARG A 5 55.13 47.75 -32.57
N VAL A 6 54.22 46.83 -32.27
CA VAL A 6 53.17 46.38 -33.20
C VAL A 6 51.94 47.26 -32.95
N SER A 7 51.53 48.01 -33.98
CA SER A 7 50.31 48.80 -34.00
C SER A 7 49.15 47.90 -34.41
N LEU A 8 48.20 47.65 -33.51
CA LEU A 8 46.93 46.99 -33.83
C LEU A 8 45.94 48.02 -34.39
N PRO A 9 45.20 47.69 -35.47
CA PRO A 9 44.17 48.56 -36.00
C PRO A 9 42.94 48.56 -35.08
N SER A 10 42.33 49.74 -34.91
CA SER A 10 41.09 49.95 -34.19
C SER A 10 39.98 49.03 -34.70
N LEU A 11 39.58 48.06 -33.86
CA LEU A 11 38.41 47.23 -34.08
C LEU A 11 37.17 48.06 -33.72
N LEU A 12 36.36 48.37 -34.73
CA LEU A 12 35.07 49.03 -34.58
C LEU A 12 34.11 48.06 -33.86
N LEU A 13 33.87 48.27 -32.57
CA LEU A 13 32.82 47.56 -31.82
C LEU A 13 31.45 48.01 -32.35
N LEU A 14 30.82 47.18 -33.18
CA LEU A 14 29.37 47.23 -33.42
C LEU A 14 28.68 46.72 -32.15
N LEU A 15 28.14 47.65 -31.36
CA LEU A 15 27.17 47.37 -30.31
C LEU A 15 25.91 46.80 -30.97
N LEU A 16 25.81 45.47 -31.01
CA LEU A 16 24.52 44.79 -31.23
C LEU A 16 23.66 45.14 -30.01
N ALA A 17 22.64 45.98 -30.22
CA ALA A 17 21.59 46.17 -29.22
C ALA A 17 21.01 44.78 -28.89
N PRO A 18 20.82 44.43 -27.61
CA PRO A 18 20.06 43.24 -27.26
C PRO A 18 18.70 43.40 -27.92
N SER A 19 18.38 42.54 -28.87
CA SER A 19 17.02 42.42 -29.38
C SER A 19 16.15 42.14 -28.16
N CYS A 20 15.31 43.10 -27.78
CA CYS A 20 14.20 42.88 -26.86
C CYS A 20 13.27 41.86 -27.55
N THR A 21 13.61 40.58 -27.47
CA THR A 21 12.66 39.51 -27.72
C THR A 21 11.55 39.73 -26.72
N GLU A 22 10.36 40.06 -27.23
CA GLU A 22 9.15 40.15 -26.43
C GLU A 22 8.97 38.82 -25.68
N GLN A 23 9.42 38.78 -24.43
CA GLN A 23 9.21 37.63 -23.57
C GLN A 23 7.74 37.69 -23.17
N GLY A 24 6.93 36.82 -23.78
CA GLY A 24 5.55 36.59 -23.36
C GLY A 24 5.49 36.07 -21.93
N THR A 25 4.29 36.10 -21.35
CA THR A 25 4.03 35.52 -20.02
C THR A 25 4.43 34.05 -20.01
N GLU A 26 5.16 33.65 -18.96
CA GLU A 26 5.55 32.26 -18.70
C GLU A 26 4.80 31.74 -17.46
N ILE A 27 4.04 30.68 -17.63
CA ILE A 27 3.35 30.00 -16.55
C ILE A 27 4.06 28.68 -16.28
N LEU A 28 4.61 28.53 -15.08
CA LEU A 28 5.18 27.27 -14.63
C LEU A 28 4.08 26.48 -13.89
N LEU A 29 3.54 25.49 -14.57
CA LEU A 29 2.53 24.58 -14.03
C LEU A 29 3.23 23.36 -13.41
N THR A 30 2.89 23.06 -12.16
CA THR A 30 3.29 21.81 -11.50
C THR A 30 2.05 20.93 -11.40
N ILE A 31 2.07 19.77 -12.04
CA ILE A 31 1.02 18.76 -11.94
C ILE A 31 1.49 17.75 -10.90
N ARG A 32 0.68 17.56 -9.86
CA ARG A 32 0.93 16.64 -8.76
C ARG A 32 -0.24 15.67 -8.62
N THR A 33 0.08 14.52 -8.07
CA THR A 33 -0.89 13.56 -7.58
C THR A 33 -0.66 13.44 -6.08
N ASP A 34 -1.77 13.26 -5.38
CA ASP A 34 -1.84 13.13 -3.92
C ASP A 34 -1.30 11.76 -3.51
N LEU A 35 -1.45 10.79 -4.43
CA LEU A 35 -1.00 9.41 -4.33
C LEU A 35 -0.04 9.07 -5.49
N PRO A 36 0.72 7.96 -5.39
CA PRO A 36 1.51 7.45 -6.50
C PRO A 36 0.65 7.23 -7.74
N VAL A 37 1.22 7.60 -8.89
CA VAL A 37 0.57 7.40 -10.19
C VAL A 37 0.35 5.89 -10.38
N PRO A 38 -0.88 5.42 -10.64
CA PRO A 38 -1.12 4.01 -10.88
C PRO A 38 -0.19 3.51 -11.99
N GLN A 39 0.47 2.35 -11.80
CA GLN A 39 1.45 1.80 -12.77
C GLN A 39 0.90 1.65 -14.19
N ARG A 40 -0.42 1.59 -14.33
CA ARG A 40 -1.12 1.50 -15.61
C ARG A 40 -1.16 2.84 -16.36
N ALA A 41 -0.95 4.00 -15.73
CA ALA A 41 -0.92 5.27 -16.45
C ALA A 41 0.34 5.35 -17.34
N ASP A 42 0.13 5.57 -18.63
CA ASP A 42 1.21 5.66 -19.61
C ASP A 42 1.52 7.11 -20.00
N ARG A 43 0.64 8.06 -19.67
CA ARG A 43 0.84 9.49 -19.95
C ARG A 43 0.01 10.42 -19.07
N VAL A 44 0.49 11.65 -18.93
CA VAL A 44 -0.32 12.82 -18.52
C VAL A 44 -0.68 13.60 -19.78
N ALA A 45 -1.96 13.79 -20.05
CA ALA A 45 -2.47 14.69 -21.06
C ALA A 45 -2.87 16.02 -20.40
N LEU A 46 -2.30 17.13 -20.84
CA LEU A 46 -2.63 18.47 -20.35
C LEU A 46 -3.28 19.26 -21.47
N HIS A 47 -4.54 19.66 -21.25
CA HIS A 47 -5.28 20.55 -22.11
C HIS A 47 -5.30 21.96 -21.50
N VAL A 48 -4.73 22.92 -22.21
CA VAL A 48 -4.65 24.32 -21.75
C VAL A 48 -5.57 25.19 -22.58
N THR A 49 -6.42 25.96 -21.90
CA THR A 49 -7.25 27.00 -22.52
C THR A 49 -6.96 28.35 -21.88
N ALA A 50 -6.62 29.35 -22.69
CA ALA A 50 -6.49 30.74 -22.25
C ALA A 50 -7.48 31.63 -23.00
N GLU A 51 -8.29 32.37 -22.25
CA GLU A 51 -9.18 33.37 -22.83
C GLU A 51 -8.42 34.68 -23.02
N SER A 52 -8.65 35.33 -24.16
CA SER A 52 -8.13 36.67 -24.40
C SER A 52 -9.14 37.73 -23.94
N ASP A 53 -8.67 38.71 -23.17
CA ASP A 53 -9.45 39.91 -22.84
C ASP A 53 -9.73 40.79 -24.09
N SER A 54 -8.98 40.59 -25.18
CA SER A 54 -9.18 41.28 -26.45
C SER A 54 -10.05 40.45 -27.41
N PRO A 55 -11.16 41.00 -27.93
CA PRO A 55 -12.01 40.29 -28.89
C PRO A 55 -11.35 40.09 -30.27
N GLU A 56 -10.21 40.73 -30.52
CA GLU A 56 -9.46 40.60 -31.79
C GLU A 56 -8.40 39.50 -31.75
N VAL A 57 -8.11 38.95 -30.56
CA VAL A 57 -7.14 37.88 -30.35
C VAL A 57 -7.92 36.60 -30.05
N ALA A 58 -7.67 35.54 -30.82
CA ALA A 58 -8.29 34.25 -30.60
C ALA A 58 -7.90 33.67 -29.24
N ASN A 59 -8.74 32.81 -28.68
CA ASN A 59 -8.36 32.04 -27.50
C ASN A 59 -7.18 31.13 -27.81
N PHE A 60 -6.32 30.91 -26.82
CA PHE A 60 -5.23 29.95 -26.90
C PHE A 60 -5.76 28.59 -26.45
N GLU A 61 -5.53 27.57 -27.26
CA GLU A 61 -5.88 26.19 -26.96
C GLU A 61 -4.70 25.32 -27.37
N GLN A 62 -4.16 24.54 -26.44
CA GLN A 62 -3.03 23.65 -26.73
C GLN A 62 -3.08 22.39 -25.86
N ASP A 63 -2.88 21.26 -26.52
CA ASP A 63 -2.69 19.95 -25.90
C ASP A 63 -1.21 19.63 -25.73
N TYR A 64 -0.87 19.04 -24.60
CA TYR A 64 0.44 18.48 -24.30
C TYR A 64 0.28 17.05 -23.83
N GLU A 65 1.16 16.15 -24.26
CA GLU A 65 1.24 14.78 -23.75
C GLU A 65 2.62 14.53 -23.17
N TYR A 66 2.66 13.99 -21.96
CA TYR A 66 3.88 13.63 -21.25
C TYR A 66 3.85 12.14 -20.95
N PRO A 67 4.70 11.32 -21.61
CA PRO A 67 4.74 9.90 -21.30
C PRO A 67 5.25 9.67 -19.89
N LEU A 68 4.63 8.71 -19.20
CA LEU A 68 5.03 8.21 -17.89
C LEU A 68 5.72 6.86 -18.09
N GLY A 69 6.81 6.62 -17.35
CA GLY A 69 7.39 5.27 -17.25
C GLY A 69 8.18 4.73 -18.46
N ALA A 70 8.61 5.56 -19.42
CA ALA A 70 9.37 5.06 -20.58
C ALA A 70 10.90 4.86 -20.34
N GLY A 71 11.36 4.93 -19.08
CA GLY A 71 12.76 4.66 -18.72
C GLY A 71 12.99 4.58 -17.20
N GLU A 72 14.11 4.00 -16.77
CA GLU A 72 14.55 4.00 -15.37
C GLU A 72 14.51 5.45 -14.84
N GLY A 73 13.66 5.71 -13.84
CA GLY A 73 13.46 7.02 -13.22
C GLY A 73 12.39 7.93 -13.86
N GLN A 74 11.56 7.44 -14.79
CA GLN A 74 10.53 8.26 -15.48
C GLN A 74 9.11 8.17 -14.88
N TYR A 75 8.93 7.54 -13.71
CA TYR A 75 7.70 7.63 -12.91
C TYR A 75 7.77 8.84 -11.96
N GLY A 76 8.22 9.98 -12.48
CA GLY A 76 8.47 11.17 -11.67
C GLY A 76 7.28 12.11 -11.67
N MET A 77 6.31 11.88 -10.79
CA MET A 77 5.53 13.01 -10.28
C MET A 77 6.37 13.74 -9.22
N PRO A 78 6.32 15.09 -9.14
CA PRO A 78 5.52 16.00 -9.96
C PRO A 78 6.03 16.18 -11.41
N VAL A 79 5.10 16.40 -12.35
CA VAL A 79 5.41 16.85 -13.71
C VAL A 79 5.41 18.39 -13.74
N GLN A 80 6.52 18.99 -14.17
CA GLN A 80 6.62 20.44 -14.36
C GLN A 80 6.49 20.79 -15.85
N VAL A 81 5.53 21.65 -16.18
CA VAL A 81 5.24 22.12 -17.53
C VAL A 81 5.38 23.62 -17.58
N SER A 82 6.17 24.12 -18.53
CA SER A 82 6.23 25.55 -18.84
C SER A 82 5.28 25.87 -20.00
N VAL A 83 4.24 26.65 -19.73
CA VAL A 83 3.26 27.10 -20.74
C VAL A 83 3.50 28.58 -21.07
N ARG A 84 3.47 28.93 -22.35
CA ARG A 84 3.65 30.30 -22.83
C ARG A 84 2.52 30.68 -23.81
N PRO A 85 1.38 31.20 -23.31
CA PRO A 85 0.23 31.54 -24.16
C PRO A 85 0.54 32.63 -25.19
N GLY A 86 1.54 33.48 -24.93
CA GLY A 86 1.96 34.57 -25.80
C GLY A 86 1.99 35.92 -25.07
N THR A 87 2.30 37.00 -25.78
CA THR A 87 2.45 38.36 -25.23
C THR A 87 1.13 39.12 -25.07
N HIS A 88 0.09 38.69 -25.79
CA HIS A 88 -1.21 39.37 -25.86
C HIS A 88 -2.26 38.81 -24.91
N TYR A 89 -1.94 37.79 -24.13
CA TYR A 89 -2.86 37.22 -23.16
C TYR A 89 -2.67 37.90 -21.82
N SER A 90 -3.73 38.53 -21.35
CA SER A 90 -3.96 38.89 -19.95
C SER A 90 -5.29 38.28 -19.55
N GLY A 91 -5.44 37.91 -18.28
CA GLY A 91 -6.71 37.38 -17.79
C GLY A 91 -6.62 35.95 -17.28
N ARG A 92 -7.57 35.11 -17.69
CA ARG A 92 -7.85 33.79 -17.12
C ARG A 92 -7.28 32.67 -18.01
N VAL A 93 -6.44 31.81 -17.42
CA VAL A 93 -6.06 30.52 -18.01
C VAL A 93 -6.65 29.40 -17.16
N VAL A 94 -7.30 28.46 -17.83
CA VAL A 94 -7.81 27.23 -17.25
C VAL A 94 -6.92 26.10 -17.75
N PHE A 95 -6.39 25.32 -16.81
CA PHE A 95 -5.64 24.12 -17.11
C PHE A 95 -6.48 22.92 -16.73
N ASN A 96 -6.61 21.95 -17.63
CA ASN A 96 -7.23 20.67 -17.37
C ASN A 96 -6.16 19.59 -17.59
N ALA A 97 -5.79 18.86 -16.56
CA ALA A 97 -4.88 17.74 -16.67
C ALA A 97 -5.65 16.44 -16.52
N GLU A 98 -5.30 15.45 -17.33
CA GLU A 98 -5.84 14.11 -17.31
C GLU A 98 -4.68 13.10 -17.21
N LEU A 99 -4.79 12.15 -16.29
CA LEU A 99 -3.95 10.98 -16.27
C LEU A 99 -4.61 9.89 -17.14
N ARG A 100 -3.86 9.29 -18.06
CA ARG A 100 -4.42 8.35 -19.05
C ARG A 100 -3.64 7.03 -19.13
N LEU A 101 -4.36 5.98 -19.49
CA LEU A 101 -3.85 4.69 -19.96
C LEU A 101 -4.28 4.53 -21.43
N GLY A 102 -3.38 4.79 -22.36
CA GLY A 102 -3.72 4.82 -23.78
C GLY A 102 -4.83 5.83 -24.07
N PRO A 103 -5.96 5.44 -24.68
CA PRO A 103 -7.09 6.34 -24.93
C PRO A 103 -8.00 6.56 -23.71
N GLU A 104 -7.84 5.77 -22.64
CA GLU A 104 -8.71 5.82 -21.48
C GLU A 104 -8.25 6.89 -20.49
N ARG A 105 -9.22 7.60 -19.90
CA ARG A 105 -8.98 8.61 -18.87
C ARG A 105 -9.16 7.97 -17.50
N ILE A 106 -8.13 8.05 -16.67
CA ILE A 106 -8.09 7.48 -15.32
C ILE A 106 -8.53 8.55 -14.31
N ILE A 107 -7.85 9.70 -14.30
CA ILE A 107 -8.10 10.81 -13.38
C ILE A 107 -8.13 12.11 -14.18
N ALA A 108 -8.90 13.10 -13.73
CA ALA A 108 -8.81 14.47 -14.21
C ALA A 108 -8.82 15.46 -13.05
N GLY A 109 -8.15 16.59 -13.25
CA GLY A 109 -8.19 17.72 -12.34
C GLY A 109 -8.00 19.01 -13.13
N ASP A 110 -8.50 20.11 -12.56
CA ASP A 110 -8.40 21.42 -13.17
C ASP A 110 -7.92 22.48 -12.19
N THR A 111 -7.31 23.54 -12.72
CA THR A 111 -6.97 24.74 -11.95
C THR A 111 -7.14 25.99 -12.80
N GLU A 112 -7.51 27.09 -12.16
CA GLU A 112 -7.65 28.40 -12.79
C GLU A 112 -6.57 29.35 -12.25
N VAL A 113 -5.88 30.04 -13.16
CA VAL A 113 -4.92 31.07 -12.80
C VAL A 113 -5.22 32.37 -13.52
N ARG A 114 -5.01 33.48 -12.81
CA ARG A 114 -5.11 34.83 -13.36
C ARG A 114 -3.78 35.54 -13.30
N PHE A 115 -3.41 36.22 -14.37
CA PHE A 115 -2.11 36.87 -14.50
C PHE A 115 -2.17 38.14 -15.35
N ARG A 116 -1.13 38.96 -15.24
CA ARG A 116 -0.91 40.14 -16.10
C ARG A 116 0.15 39.85 -17.16
N SER A 117 0.08 40.55 -18.30
CA SER A 117 1.08 40.41 -19.36
C SER A 117 2.50 40.66 -18.81
N GLY A 118 3.41 39.72 -19.09
CA GLY A 118 4.81 39.75 -18.65
C GLY A 118 5.05 39.24 -17.22
N GLU A 119 4.03 38.75 -16.53
CA GLU A 119 4.16 38.10 -15.22
C GLU A 119 4.65 36.65 -15.37
N SER A 120 5.35 36.15 -14.36
CA SER A 120 5.59 34.71 -14.22
C SER A 120 4.73 34.18 -13.08
N VAL A 121 3.92 33.16 -13.36
CA VAL A 121 2.99 32.60 -12.38
C VAL A 121 3.26 31.12 -12.18
N GLN A 122 3.20 30.69 -10.92
CA GLN A 122 3.24 29.28 -10.54
C GLN A 122 1.81 28.80 -10.29
N ALA A 123 1.49 27.66 -10.89
CA ALA A 123 0.18 27.03 -10.81
C ALA A 123 0.35 25.57 -10.37
N GLU A 124 -0.63 25.04 -9.64
CA GLU A 124 -0.64 23.64 -9.23
C GLU A 124 -1.98 23.00 -9.62
N ILE A 125 -1.91 21.84 -10.28
CA ILE A 125 -3.06 20.95 -10.45
C ILE A 125 -2.83 19.75 -9.57
N LEU A 126 -3.83 19.50 -8.73
CA LEU A 126 -3.92 18.33 -7.88
C LEU A 126 -4.83 17.33 -8.60
N LEU A 127 -4.26 16.22 -9.06
CA LEU A 127 -5.03 15.13 -9.65
C LEU A 127 -5.50 14.24 -8.49
N PRO A 128 -6.83 14.11 -8.24
CA PRO A 128 -7.34 13.32 -7.13
C PRO A 128 -6.91 11.85 -7.26
N ALA A 129 -6.97 11.11 -6.15
CA ALA A 129 -6.83 9.65 -6.18
C ALA A 129 -7.73 9.05 -7.29
N ALA A 130 -7.25 7.99 -7.95
CA ALA A 130 -8.06 7.31 -8.96
C ALA A 130 -9.23 6.64 -8.24
N ASP A 131 -10.42 7.20 -8.34
CA ASP A 131 -11.65 6.59 -7.85
C ASP A 131 -11.84 5.20 -8.50
N ALA A 132 -12.20 4.20 -7.67
CA ALA A 132 -12.77 2.84 -7.84
C ALA A 132 -12.83 2.15 -9.23
N GLN A 133 -12.89 2.89 -10.34
CA GLN A 133 -12.74 2.35 -11.70
C GLN A 133 -11.33 1.81 -12.01
N ALA A 134 -10.35 2.04 -11.12
CA ALA A 134 -9.01 1.47 -11.22
C ALA A 134 -8.94 -0.03 -10.85
N CYS A 135 -10.00 -0.59 -10.27
CA CYS A 135 -9.98 -1.87 -9.56
C CYS A 135 -11.05 -2.84 -10.13
N PRO A 136 -10.79 -3.51 -11.25
CA PRO A 136 -11.75 -4.46 -11.81
C PRO A 136 -11.95 -5.62 -10.82
N GLY A 137 -13.19 -5.82 -10.39
CA GLY A 137 -13.53 -6.85 -9.39
C GLY A 137 -13.51 -6.36 -7.94
N ASP A 138 -13.41 -5.05 -7.71
CA ASP A 138 -13.67 -4.42 -6.42
C ASP A 138 -15.01 -4.90 -5.82
N PRO A 139 -15.02 -5.43 -4.59
CA PRO A 139 -16.26 -5.68 -3.84
C PRO A 139 -17.11 -4.40 -3.79
N ALA A 140 -18.43 -4.54 -3.74
CA ALA A 140 -19.27 -3.36 -3.65
C ALA A 140 -19.07 -2.66 -2.30
N ASP A 141 -18.64 -1.40 -2.30
CA ASP A 141 -18.46 -0.60 -1.08
C ASP A 141 -19.66 -0.70 -0.13
N GLY A 142 -19.37 -1.14 1.08
CA GLY A 142 -20.36 -1.32 2.15
C GLY A 142 -20.48 -0.12 3.09
N THR A 143 -21.27 -0.31 4.15
CA THR A 143 -21.30 0.64 5.29
C THR A 143 -20.15 0.40 6.27
N ILE A 144 -19.59 -0.81 6.27
CA ILE A 144 -18.38 -1.15 7.03
C ILE A 144 -17.20 -0.38 6.41
N GLY A 145 -16.20 0.01 7.20
CA GLY A 145 -15.02 0.73 6.69
C GLY A 145 -15.19 2.25 6.55
N LEU A 146 -16.44 2.73 6.45
CA LEU A 146 -16.74 4.16 6.41
C LEU A 146 -16.13 4.92 7.61
N PRO A 147 -15.71 6.19 7.42
CA PRO A 147 -15.23 7.02 8.52
C PRO A 147 -16.34 7.24 9.55
N CYS A 148 -15.98 7.51 10.81
CA CYS A 148 -16.96 7.70 11.89
C CYS A 148 -17.97 8.81 11.59
N ALA A 149 -17.57 9.85 10.87
CA ALA A 149 -18.45 10.94 10.48
C ALA A 149 -19.58 10.51 9.52
N ALA A 150 -19.36 9.43 8.75
CA ALA A 150 -20.33 8.85 7.82
C ALA A 150 -21.00 7.57 8.37
N CYS A 151 -20.55 7.07 9.52
CA CYS A 151 -21.09 5.84 10.11
C CYS A 151 -22.55 6.04 10.56
N PRO A 152 -23.50 5.24 10.06
CA PRO A 152 -24.90 5.39 10.42
C PRO A 152 -25.12 5.17 11.92
N THR A 153 -25.85 6.08 12.57
CA THR A 153 -26.21 5.91 13.99
C THR A 153 -27.43 5.00 14.20
N ALA A 154 -28.12 4.62 13.13
CA ALA A 154 -29.22 3.68 13.13
C ALA A 154 -28.72 2.29 12.66
N GLU A 155 -29.47 1.22 12.92
CA GLU A 155 -29.22 -0.13 12.34
C GLU A 155 -28.01 -0.89 12.91
N GLY A 156 -27.63 -0.58 14.16
CA GLY A 156 -26.68 -1.42 14.89
C GLY A 156 -25.23 -1.22 14.52
N TYR A 157 -24.90 -0.20 13.75
CA TYR A 157 -23.53 0.23 13.50
C TYR A 157 -22.96 0.96 14.71
N GLN A 158 -21.67 0.75 14.94
CA GLN A 158 -20.83 1.47 15.88
C GLN A 158 -19.58 1.94 15.16
N CYS A 159 -18.87 2.88 15.78
CA CYS A 159 -17.61 3.34 15.23
C CYS A 159 -16.48 3.16 16.23
N ILE A 160 -15.35 2.64 15.76
CA ILE A 160 -14.07 2.73 16.45
C ILE A 160 -13.54 4.13 16.13
N PRO A 161 -13.40 5.04 17.11
CA PRO A 161 -12.86 6.37 16.83
C PRO A 161 -11.42 6.28 16.34
N PRO A 162 -10.90 7.32 15.65
CA PRO A 162 -9.48 7.38 15.34
C PRO A 162 -8.66 7.31 16.62
N ILE A 163 -7.57 6.56 16.57
CA ILE A 163 -6.63 6.39 17.67
C ILE A 163 -5.34 7.10 17.26
N GLU A 164 -5.19 8.31 17.75
CA GLU A 164 -4.00 9.13 17.58
C GLU A 164 -3.11 8.97 18.82
N GLN A 165 -1.88 8.51 18.61
CA GLN A 165 -0.89 8.29 19.65
C GLN A 165 0.38 9.05 19.31
N SER A 166 1.06 9.57 20.34
CA SER A 166 2.39 10.14 20.17
C SER A 166 3.32 9.63 21.26
N PHE A 167 4.42 9.03 20.84
CA PHE A 167 5.50 8.57 21.70
C PHE A 167 6.83 8.79 20.96
N ASP A 168 7.90 9.08 21.72
CA ASP A 168 9.23 9.42 21.18
C ASP A 168 9.25 10.52 20.10
N GLY A 169 8.30 11.46 20.14
CA GLY A 169 8.24 12.60 19.23
C GLY A 169 7.67 12.31 17.84
N GLU A 170 7.08 11.13 17.64
CA GLU A 170 6.42 10.72 16.40
C GLU A 170 4.91 10.62 16.62
N GLU A 171 4.15 10.75 15.54
CA GLU A 171 2.69 10.64 15.54
C GLU A 171 2.27 9.37 14.82
N TYR A 172 1.41 8.60 15.48
CA TYR A 172 0.89 7.32 15.03
C TYR A 172 -0.61 7.45 14.92
N VAL A 173 -1.16 7.10 13.77
CA VAL A 173 -2.60 7.13 13.54
C VAL A 173 -3.07 5.72 13.21
N SER A 174 -3.73 5.10 14.18
CA SER A 174 -4.50 3.87 13.95
C SER A 174 -5.96 4.23 13.69
N TRP A 175 -6.59 3.50 12.75
CA TRP A 175 -7.97 3.74 12.34
C TRP A 175 -8.21 5.20 11.88
N ALA A 176 -7.50 5.67 10.85
CA ALA A 176 -7.61 7.05 10.36
C ALA A 176 -9.09 7.44 10.07
N ASP A 177 -9.53 8.59 10.59
CA ASP A 177 -10.93 9.06 10.64
C ASP A 177 -11.96 8.10 11.28
N GLY A 178 -11.47 7.08 11.99
CA GLY A 178 -12.23 6.02 12.63
C GLY A 178 -12.78 4.98 11.66
N TYR A 179 -13.45 3.96 12.19
CA TYR A 179 -13.88 2.79 11.43
C TYR A 179 -15.29 2.36 11.80
N CYS A 180 -16.21 2.47 10.85
CA CYS A 180 -17.57 2.00 11.01
C CYS A 180 -17.61 0.48 10.93
N PHE A 181 -18.25 -0.14 11.92
CA PHE A 181 -18.45 -1.59 11.98
C PHE A 181 -19.85 -1.89 12.51
N GLN A 182 -20.37 -3.09 12.26
CA GLN A 182 -21.68 -3.49 12.78
C GLN A 182 -21.55 -4.21 14.12
N ALA A 183 -22.19 -3.66 15.16
CA ALA A 183 -22.02 -4.11 16.55
C ALA A 183 -23.25 -4.78 17.17
N GLU A 184 -24.42 -4.74 16.52
CA GLU A 184 -25.60 -5.55 16.94
C GLU A 184 -25.28 -7.06 17.04
N ALA A 185 -24.14 -7.47 16.48
CA ALA A 185 -23.70 -8.83 16.30
C ALA A 185 -22.90 -9.48 17.43
N PHE A 186 -22.56 -8.85 18.57
CA PHE A 186 -21.89 -9.61 19.66
C PHE A 186 -22.70 -10.84 20.16
N THR A 187 -23.97 -10.96 19.76
CA THR A 187 -24.82 -12.15 19.96
C THR A 187 -25.30 -12.86 18.67
N ARG A 188 -25.01 -12.32 17.48
CA ARG A 188 -25.31 -12.92 16.15
C ARG A 188 -24.19 -12.62 15.16
N ASN A 189 -22.95 -12.94 15.56
CA ASN A 189 -21.76 -12.74 14.75
C ASN A 189 -21.97 -13.33 13.35
N CYS A 190 -21.34 -12.72 12.34
CA CYS A 190 -20.93 -13.50 11.18
C CYS A 190 -20.16 -14.74 11.69
N SER A 191 -20.28 -15.87 11.01
CA SER A 191 -19.53 -17.07 11.41
C SER A 191 -18.85 -17.63 10.18
N LEU A 192 -17.74 -18.34 10.35
CA LEU A 192 -17.08 -19.02 9.24
C LEU A 192 -18.00 -20.01 8.49
N VAL A 193 -19.14 -20.38 9.08
CA VAL A 193 -20.13 -21.31 8.50
C VAL A 193 -21.30 -20.57 7.82
N ALA A 194 -21.53 -19.31 8.16
CA ALA A 194 -22.59 -18.47 7.62
C ALA A 194 -22.05 -17.03 7.55
N ASP A 195 -21.56 -16.66 6.37
CA ASP A 195 -21.16 -15.30 6.09
C ASP A 195 -22.42 -14.43 6.02
N ASN A 196 -22.70 -13.76 7.13
CA ASN A 196 -23.83 -12.86 7.29
C ASN A 196 -23.37 -11.40 7.28
N CYS A 197 -22.15 -11.13 6.79
CA CYS A 197 -21.68 -9.78 6.64
C CYS A 197 -22.52 -9.03 5.59
N PRO A 198 -22.70 -7.71 5.74
CA PRO A 198 -23.29 -6.90 4.68
C PRO A 198 -22.45 -7.01 3.40
N GLU A 199 -23.05 -6.63 2.27
CA GLU A 199 -22.33 -6.54 0.99
C GLU A 199 -21.09 -5.65 1.15
N GLY A 200 -19.98 -6.08 0.54
CA GLY A 200 -18.68 -5.40 0.68
C GLY A 200 -17.93 -5.71 1.96
N ALA A 201 -18.37 -6.67 2.78
CA ALA A 201 -17.70 -7.00 4.02
C ALA A 201 -17.47 -8.49 4.19
N ARG A 202 -16.37 -8.83 4.85
CA ARG A 202 -15.94 -10.22 5.09
C ARG A 202 -15.82 -10.52 6.57
N CYS A 203 -16.25 -11.72 6.95
CA CYS A 203 -16.23 -12.18 8.33
C CYS A 203 -14.85 -12.68 8.77
N MET A 204 -14.32 -12.15 9.87
CA MET A 204 -12.99 -12.51 10.38
C MET A 204 -13.00 -12.81 11.87
N PRO A 205 -12.14 -13.74 12.36
CA PRO A 205 -11.94 -13.96 13.78
C PRO A 205 -11.33 -12.70 14.43
N TYR A 206 -11.98 -12.19 15.47
CA TYR A 206 -11.58 -10.99 16.22
C TYR A 206 -11.00 -11.32 17.61
N GLY A 207 -11.00 -12.59 18.01
CA GLY A 207 -10.46 -13.04 19.29
C GLY A 207 -11.41 -13.97 20.03
N ARG A 208 -11.33 -13.98 21.36
CA ARG A 208 -12.21 -14.79 22.23
C ARG A 208 -12.90 -13.90 23.24
N GLY A 209 -14.18 -14.18 23.50
CA GLY A 209 -14.91 -13.51 24.58
C GLY A 209 -14.42 -13.97 25.96
N LEU A 210 -14.91 -13.31 27.01
CA LEU A 210 -14.67 -13.70 28.40
C LEU A 210 -15.17 -15.13 28.72
N ASP A 211 -16.08 -15.65 27.90
CA ASP A 211 -16.59 -17.03 27.95
C ASP A 211 -15.69 -18.04 27.21
N GLY A 212 -14.56 -17.60 26.64
CA GLY A 212 -13.62 -18.43 25.88
C GLY A 212 -14.08 -18.76 24.46
N LEU A 213 -15.29 -18.34 24.08
CA LEU A 213 -15.85 -18.58 22.75
C LEU A 213 -15.21 -17.63 21.73
N PRO A 214 -14.90 -18.11 20.50
CA PRO A 214 -14.39 -17.25 19.45
C PRO A 214 -15.41 -16.17 19.09
N ARG A 215 -14.91 -14.97 18.84
CA ARG A 215 -15.66 -13.81 18.37
C ARG A 215 -15.23 -13.51 16.95
N TYR A 216 -16.19 -13.05 16.15
CA TYR A 216 -15.97 -12.70 14.77
C TYR A 216 -16.53 -11.30 14.52
N ILE A 217 -15.95 -10.58 13.58
CA ILE A 217 -16.36 -9.24 13.18
C ILE A 217 -16.32 -9.14 11.66
N CYS A 218 -17.21 -8.33 11.08
CA CYS A 218 -17.15 -8.01 9.67
C CYS A 218 -16.17 -6.85 9.46
N PHE A 219 -15.16 -7.07 8.62
CA PHE A 219 -14.31 -6.02 8.09
C PHE A 219 -14.71 -5.68 6.66
N ASP A 220 -14.33 -4.50 6.23
CA ASP A 220 -14.49 -4.02 4.85
C ASP A 220 -13.65 -4.94 3.97
N GLU A 221 -14.27 -5.53 2.95
CA GLU A 221 -13.63 -6.48 2.05
C GLU A 221 -12.78 -5.70 1.03
N CYS A 222 -11.61 -6.22 0.70
CA CYS A 222 -10.83 -5.72 -0.43
C CYS A 222 -10.49 -6.86 -1.37
N ASN A 223 -10.33 -6.53 -2.64
CA ASN A 223 -9.70 -7.38 -3.63
C ASN A 223 -8.19 -7.12 -3.61
N PRO A 224 -7.37 -8.04 -3.08
CA PRO A 224 -5.93 -7.83 -3.00
C PRO A 224 -5.23 -7.92 -4.37
N LEU A 225 -5.94 -8.33 -5.43
CA LEU A 225 -5.35 -8.69 -6.72
C LEU A 225 -5.90 -7.91 -7.91
N ASP A 226 -5.00 -7.69 -8.86
CA ASP A 226 -5.38 -7.21 -10.18
C ASP A 226 -5.98 -8.31 -11.07
N GLU A 227 -6.46 -7.92 -12.26
CA GLU A 227 -7.06 -8.83 -13.24
C GLU A 227 -6.14 -9.98 -13.71
N ARG A 228 -4.82 -9.87 -13.45
CA ARG A 228 -3.82 -10.88 -13.79
C ARG A 228 -3.57 -11.84 -12.61
N GLY A 229 -4.17 -11.56 -11.46
CA GLY A 229 -3.95 -12.29 -10.21
C GLY A 229 -2.66 -11.90 -9.51
N GLU A 230 -2.14 -10.69 -9.75
CA GLU A 230 -0.97 -10.15 -9.05
C GLU A 230 -1.41 -9.18 -7.95
N PRO A 231 -0.70 -9.09 -6.81
CA PRO A 231 -1.00 -8.10 -5.78
C PRO A 231 -1.01 -6.68 -6.35
N TRP A 232 -1.98 -5.86 -5.94
CA TRP A 232 -2.01 -4.45 -6.32
C TRP A 232 -0.78 -3.71 -5.80
N ASP A 233 -0.27 -2.81 -6.63
CA ASP A 233 0.79 -1.85 -6.30
C ASP A 233 0.25 -0.55 -5.72
N VAL A 234 -1.07 -0.43 -5.61
CA VAL A 234 -1.79 0.70 -5.01
C VAL A 234 -2.91 0.18 -4.10
N ASN A 235 -3.33 0.98 -3.13
CA ASN A 235 -4.45 0.65 -2.25
C ASN A 235 -5.77 0.88 -2.99
N CYS A 236 -6.13 -0.10 -3.80
CA CYS A 236 -7.23 -0.03 -4.72
C CYS A 236 -8.61 0.11 -4.04
N ASP A 237 -8.84 -0.62 -2.95
CA ASP A 237 -10.19 -0.78 -2.39
C ASP A 237 -10.29 -0.27 -0.95
N CYS A 238 -9.16 -0.12 -0.25
CA CYS A 238 -9.19 0.41 1.10
C CYS A 238 -9.07 1.93 1.10
N ARG A 239 -9.73 2.55 2.07
CA ARG A 239 -9.63 4.00 2.32
C ARG A 239 -8.20 4.40 2.72
N ASP A 240 -7.87 5.67 2.50
CA ASP A 240 -6.62 6.27 2.99
C ASP A 240 -6.39 5.96 4.49
N GLY A 241 -5.17 5.51 4.81
CA GLY A 241 -4.78 5.08 6.15
C GLY A 241 -5.04 3.59 6.42
N TYR A 242 -5.63 2.87 5.48
CA TYR A 242 -5.90 1.43 5.55
C TYR A 242 -5.12 0.70 4.47
N ALA A 243 -4.74 -0.54 4.71
CA ALA A 243 -4.11 -1.41 3.73
C ALA A 243 -4.97 -2.67 3.55
N CYS A 244 -5.01 -3.17 2.31
CA CYS A 244 -5.58 -4.48 2.03
C CYS A 244 -4.65 -5.58 2.57
N GLU A 245 -5.14 -6.36 3.53
CA GLU A 245 -4.44 -7.54 4.03
C GLU A 245 -4.67 -8.69 3.04
N ILE A 246 -3.61 -9.07 2.31
CA ILE A 246 -3.72 -9.99 1.16
C ILE A 246 -4.30 -11.34 1.56
N GLY A 247 -3.88 -11.91 2.69
CA GLY A 247 -4.33 -13.25 3.09
C GLY A 247 -5.81 -13.30 3.41
N ALA A 248 -6.30 -12.26 4.09
CA ALA A 248 -7.68 -12.15 4.53
C ALA A 248 -8.61 -11.50 3.51
N GLY A 249 -8.10 -10.69 2.58
CA GLY A 249 -8.91 -9.89 1.67
C GLY A 249 -9.78 -8.87 2.43
N ILE A 250 -9.21 -8.18 3.42
CA ILE A 250 -9.91 -7.17 4.22
C ILE A 250 -9.06 -5.90 4.38
N CYS A 251 -9.72 -4.77 4.59
CA CYS A 251 -9.06 -3.52 4.93
C CYS A 251 -8.79 -3.41 6.43
N LEU A 252 -7.51 -3.27 6.78
CA LEU A 252 -7.04 -3.01 8.14
C LEU A 252 -6.24 -1.70 8.19
N PRO A 253 -6.07 -1.06 9.35
CA PRO A 253 -5.15 0.07 9.47
C PRO A 253 -3.77 -0.29 8.92
N GLY A 254 -3.27 0.54 8.01
CA GLY A 254 -1.93 0.41 7.44
C GLY A 254 -0.89 1.17 8.23
N CYS A 255 0.28 1.37 7.64
CA CYS A 255 1.32 2.21 8.21
C CYS A 255 0.95 3.70 8.09
N SER A 256 1.26 4.47 9.12
CA SER A 256 1.03 5.92 9.14
C SER A 256 2.32 6.74 9.04
N ASN A 257 3.50 6.13 9.17
CA ASN A 257 4.82 6.73 8.97
C ASN A 257 5.90 5.67 8.73
N ASP A 258 7.10 6.06 8.29
CA ASP A 258 8.20 5.13 8.00
C ASP A 258 8.73 4.41 9.24
N ARG A 259 8.63 5.05 10.41
CA ARG A 259 9.14 4.51 11.66
C ARG A 259 8.36 3.28 12.09
N GLU A 260 7.03 3.26 11.90
CA GLU A 260 6.18 2.09 12.15
C GLU A 260 6.65 0.84 11.41
N CYS A 261 7.25 1.01 10.24
CA CYS A 261 7.77 -0.08 9.44
C CYS A 261 9.06 -0.65 9.99
N CYS A 262 9.71 -0.04 10.97
CA CYS A 262 10.95 -0.55 11.55
C CYS A 262 10.87 -0.67 13.06
N GLU A 263 9.69 -1.02 13.58
CA GLU A 263 9.43 -1.16 14.99
C GLU A 263 8.70 -2.46 15.32
N THR A 264 9.01 -3.04 16.47
CA THR A 264 8.19 -4.07 17.11
C THR A 264 7.42 -3.44 18.25
N TRP A 265 6.16 -3.85 18.41
CA TRP A 265 5.32 -3.49 19.56
C TRP A 265 5.06 -4.73 20.41
N GLU A 266 5.26 -4.61 21.71
CA GLU A 266 4.87 -5.59 22.71
C GLU A 266 3.94 -4.90 23.71
N ASP A 267 2.70 -5.37 23.81
CA ASP A 267 1.70 -4.87 24.76
C ASP A 267 2.09 -5.30 26.19
N LEU A 268 2.92 -4.50 26.86
CA LEU A 268 3.57 -4.86 28.13
C LEU A 268 2.59 -4.78 29.31
N ASP A 269 1.51 -4.00 29.17
CA ASP A 269 0.49 -3.84 30.21
C ASP A 269 -0.89 -4.44 29.86
N ALA A 270 -1.02 -5.04 28.67
CA ALA A 270 -2.19 -5.74 28.16
C ALA A 270 -3.43 -4.84 27.97
N ASP A 271 -3.22 -3.57 27.64
CA ASP A 271 -4.29 -2.60 27.38
C ASP A 271 -4.65 -2.45 25.89
N GLY A 272 -3.89 -3.13 25.00
CA GLY A 272 -4.09 -3.14 23.56
C GLY A 272 -3.75 -1.82 22.86
N GLN A 273 -3.01 -0.92 23.51
CA GLN A 273 -2.56 0.36 22.97
C GLN A 273 -1.03 0.41 22.95
N ARG A 274 -0.45 1.33 22.16
CA ARG A 274 1.00 1.56 22.19
C ARG A 274 1.33 2.53 23.31
N GLY A 275 2.18 2.10 24.23
CA GLY A 275 2.70 2.91 25.33
C GLY A 275 4.19 3.24 25.24
N ASP A 276 4.61 4.20 26.07
CA ASP A 276 6.03 4.50 26.28
C ASP A 276 6.78 3.25 26.76
N GLY A 277 7.79 2.81 26.00
CA GLY A 277 8.61 1.64 26.32
C GLY A 277 8.08 0.31 25.81
N GLU A 278 6.94 0.29 25.12
CA GLU A 278 6.37 -0.90 24.47
C GLU A 278 6.79 -1.07 23.02
N VAL A 279 7.35 -0.01 22.44
CA VAL A 279 7.79 0.02 21.04
C VAL A 279 9.31 0.06 21.01
N ALA A 280 9.90 -0.84 20.24
CA ALA A 280 11.35 -0.97 20.10
C ALA A 280 11.74 -0.93 18.61
N PRO A 281 12.75 -0.13 18.22
CA PRO A 281 13.24 -0.12 16.84
C PRO A 281 13.92 -1.44 16.51
N VAL A 282 13.69 -1.92 15.29
CA VAL A 282 14.32 -3.14 14.76
C VAL A 282 15.71 -2.79 14.23
N PRO A 283 16.80 -3.32 14.81
CA PRO A 283 18.15 -2.95 14.42
C PRO A 283 18.44 -3.28 12.95
N GLY A 284 18.90 -2.27 12.20
CA GLY A 284 19.28 -2.43 10.79
C GLY A 284 18.10 -2.56 9.82
N CYS A 285 16.88 -2.33 10.28
CA CYS A 285 15.72 -2.25 9.40
C CYS A 285 15.81 -1.00 8.50
N VAL A 286 15.58 -1.21 7.20
CA VAL A 286 15.42 -0.15 6.21
C VAL A 286 14.08 -0.41 5.52
N GLY A 287 13.03 0.06 6.17
CA GLY A 287 11.66 0.00 5.71
C GLY A 287 11.09 1.41 5.64
N HIS A 288 10.14 1.61 4.74
CA HIS A 288 9.38 2.85 4.63
C HIS A 288 7.91 2.53 4.44
N CYS A 289 7.06 3.48 4.79
CA CYS A 289 5.64 3.36 4.59
C CYS A 289 5.30 3.80 3.16
N ASP A 290 4.88 2.86 2.33
CA ASP A 290 4.38 3.19 1.01
C ASP A 290 3.00 3.83 1.14
N ARG A 291 2.91 5.13 0.86
CA ARG A 291 1.66 5.89 0.94
C ARG A 291 0.65 5.53 -0.16
N ALA A 292 1.06 4.81 -1.21
CA ALA A 292 0.10 4.26 -2.17
C ALA A 292 -0.71 3.13 -1.57
N THR A 293 -0.04 2.21 -0.86
CA THR A 293 -0.62 0.95 -0.38
C THR A 293 -0.93 0.97 1.12
N PHE A 294 -0.40 1.96 1.85
CA PHE A 294 -0.28 1.98 3.31
C PHE A 294 0.39 0.73 3.88
N ARG A 295 1.26 0.08 3.09
CA ARG A 295 2.02 -1.09 3.52
C ARG A 295 3.47 -0.71 3.77
N CYS A 296 4.09 -1.44 4.68
CA CYS A 296 5.51 -1.34 4.88
C CYS A 296 6.26 -2.04 3.75
N VAL A 297 7.09 -1.28 3.04
CA VAL A 297 7.98 -1.76 2.00
C VAL A 297 9.40 -1.78 2.55
N TYR A 298 10.08 -2.91 2.34
CA TYR A 298 11.43 -3.14 2.81
C TYR A 298 12.37 -3.15 1.61
N GLU A 299 13.54 -2.52 1.74
CA GLU A 299 14.58 -2.64 0.70
C GLU A 299 15.14 -4.07 0.74
N SER A 300 14.57 -4.98 -0.07
CA SER A 300 14.95 -6.39 -0.23
C SER A 300 15.46 -7.02 1.06
N GLY A 301 14.53 -7.51 1.89
CA GLY A 301 14.89 -8.11 3.17
C GLY A 301 15.92 -9.24 2.98
N ALA A 302 16.98 -9.23 3.78
CA ALA A 302 18.13 -10.12 3.63
C ALA A 302 17.84 -11.61 3.97
N GLY A 303 16.58 -12.00 4.09
CA GLY A 303 16.16 -13.33 4.52
C GLY A 303 15.73 -14.23 3.38
N ASP A 304 15.89 -15.53 3.61
CA ASP A 304 15.36 -16.58 2.74
C ASP A 304 13.92 -16.94 3.13
N TYR A 305 13.20 -17.61 2.23
CA TYR A 305 11.95 -18.29 2.55
C TYR A 305 12.18 -19.25 3.72
N TRP A 306 11.23 -19.30 4.65
CA TRP A 306 11.26 -20.13 5.85
C TRP A 306 12.36 -19.76 6.86
N ALA A 307 13.10 -18.66 6.65
CA ALA A 307 14.02 -18.14 7.65
C ALA A 307 13.26 -17.73 8.91
N SER A 308 13.88 -17.91 10.07
CA SER A 308 13.35 -17.37 11.33
C SER A 308 13.31 -15.85 11.25
N CYS A 309 12.21 -15.27 11.68
CA CYS A 309 12.05 -13.83 11.73
C CYS A 309 11.40 -13.43 13.06
N THR A 310 11.63 -12.20 13.47
CA THR A 310 10.88 -11.50 14.50
C THR A 310 10.14 -10.29 13.94
N HIS A 311 10.49 -9.90 12.71
CA HIS A 311 9.96 -8.72 12.04
C HIS A 311 9.90 -8.94 10.52
N PRO A 312 8.90 -8.41 9.78
CA PRO A 312 8.77 -8.59 8.33
C PRO A 312 9.98 -8.12 7.52
N SER A 313 10.73 -7.11 7.98
CA SER A 313 11.96 -6.63 7.31
C SER A 313 13.08 -7.68 7.18
N GLN A 314 12.97 -8.79 7.91
CA GLN A 314 13.92 -9.90 7.88
C GLN A 314 13.55 -10.95 6.83
N CYS A 315 12.48 -10.73 6.08
CA CYS A 315 11.93 -11.67 5.13
C CYS A 315 12.15 -11.21 3.69
N ALA A 316 12.19 -12.18 2.77
CA ALA A 316 12.29 -11.88 1.34
C ALA A 316 11.08 -11.04 0.87
N ASP A 317 11.27 -10.27 -0.19
CA ASP A 317 10.17 -9.54 -0.82
C ASP A 317 9.03 -10.48 -1.21
N GLY A 318 7.79 -10.06 -0.96
CA GLY A 318 6.60 -10.88 -1.18
C GLY A 318 6.34 -11.95 -0.09
N THR A 319 7.15 -11.99 0.97
CA THR A 319 6.89 -12.83 2.15
C THR A 319 6.60 -11.98 3.39
N ALA A 320 5.83 -12.53 4.32
CA ALA A 320 5.53 -11.92 5.60
C ALA A 320 6.19 -12.72 6.73
N CYS A 321 6.52 -12.05 7.83
CA CYS A 321 6.92 -12.73 9.05
C CYS A 321 5.66 -13.24 9.76
N LEU A 322 5.33 -14.52 9.57
CA LEU A 322 4.22 -15.14 10.27
C LEU A 322 4.63 -15.40 11.72
N GLN A 323 4.29 -14.45 12.60
CA GLN A 323 4.49 -14.60 14.03
C GLN A 323 3.48 -15.61 14.57
N LEU A 324 3.98 -16.70 15.14
CA LEU A 324 3.16 -17.81 15.65
C LEU A 324 3.07 -17.83 17.18
N ASP A 325 3.91 -17.05 17.86
CA ASP A 325 3.94 -16.91 19.31
C ASP A 325 4.06 -15.43 19.69
N GLN A 326 2.98 -14.88 20.26
CA GLN A 326 2.96 -13.49 20.74
C GLN A 326 3.95 -13.26 21.89
N ALA A 327 4.34 -14.29 22.64
CA ALA A 327 5.24 -14.14 23.80
C ALA A 327 6.73 -14.07 23.41
N THR A 328 7.12 -14.65 22.27
CA THR A 328 8.52 -14.63 21.80
C THR A 328 8.72 -13.77 20.57
N LEU A 329 7.64 -13.23 19.99
CA LEU A 329 7.60 -12.51 18.71
C LEU A 329 8.35 -13.25 17.59
N SER A 330 8.56 -14.57 17.74
CA SER A 330 9.33 -15.39 16.82
C SER A 330 8.40 -16.05 15.82
N GLY A 331 8.76 -15.95 14.55
CA GLY A 331 8.01 -16.47 13.42
C GLY A 331 8.94 -17.02 12.33
N TYR A 332 8.37 -17.25 11.16
CA TYR A 332 9.14 -17.54 9.95
C TYR A 332 8.61 -16.78 8.74
N CYS A 333 9.50 -16.52 7.79
CA CYS A 333 9.18 -15.88 6.54
C CYS A 333 8.38 -16.82 5.65
N THR A 334 7.17 -16.43 5.26
CA THR A 334 6.31 -17.23 4.38
C THR A 334 5.48 -16.36 3.45
N VAL A 335 5.01 -16.96 2.36
CA VAL A 335 4.02 -16.34 1.49
C VAL A 335 2.64 -16.39 2.17
N VAL A 336 2.00 -15.24 2.28
CA VAL A 336 0.61 -15.10 2.73
C VAL A 336 -0.23 -14.79 1.50
N GLY A 337 -1.43 -15.37 1.42
CA GLY A 337 -2.26 -15.25 0.22
C GLY A 337 -1.82 -16.22 -0.89
N CYS A 338 -1.41 -17.44 -0.56
CA CYS A 338 -0.91 -18.40 -1.57
C CYS A 338 -1.99 -19.00 -2.49
N GLU A 339 -3.27 -18.73 -2.25
CA GLU A 339 -4.38 -19.04 -3.18
C GLU A 339 -4.32 -18.18 -4.44
N VAL A 340 -3.67 -17.02 -4.33
CA VAL A 340 -3.35 -16.15 -5.46
C VAL A 340 -2.38 -16.89 -6.37
N PRO A 341 -2.68 -17.12 -7.67
CA PRO A 341 -1.87 -18.00 -8.51
C PRO A 341 -0.38 -17.66 -8.56
N ALA A 342 -0.03 -16.37 -8.61
CA ALA A 342 1.35 -15.91 -8.60
C ALA A 342 2.06 -16.25 -7.28
N LEU A 343 1.41 -15.98 -6.14
CA LEU A 343 1.93 -16.26 -4.81
C LEU A 343 1.95 -17.76 -4.49
N GLY A 344 0.98 -18.52 -4.99
CA GLY A 344 0.93 -19.98 -4.93
C GLY A 344 2.08 -20.62 -5.69
N THR A 345 2.39 -20.08 -6.89
CA THR A 345 3.57 -20.52 -7.65
C THR A 345 4.85 -20.24 -6.87
N ALA A 346 5.00 -19.02 -6.32
CA ALA A 346 6.13 -18.69 -5.46
C ALA A 346 6.23 -19.62 -4.23
N CYS A 347 5.10 -19.92 -3.60
CA CYS A 347 5.03 -20.87 -2.50
C CYS A 347 5.58 -22.25 -2.91
N GLU A 348 5.12 -22.81 -4.03
CA GLU A 348 5.54 -24.13 -4.51
C GLU A 348 7.01 -24.16 -4.97
N ASP A 349 7.46 -23.12 -5.69
CA ASP A 349 8.85 -22.98 -6.16
C ASP A 349 9.86 -22.95 -5.00
N HIS A 350 9.42 -22.46 -3.83
CA HIS A 350 10.21 -22.44 -2.60
C HIS A 350 9.95 -23.65 -1.67
N GLY A 351 9.39 -24.74 -2.21
CA GLY A 351 9.19 -26.00 -1.50
C GLY A 351 8.05 -25.97 -0.49
N GLY A 352 7.12 -25.03 -0.66
CA GLY A 352 5.92 -24.89 0.15
C GLY A 352 4.71 -25.64 -0.42
N TRP A 353 3.62 -25.55 0.33
CA TRP A 353 2.29 -25.98 -0.04
C TRP A 353 1.30 -24.95 0.50
N CYS A 354 0.34 -24.56 -0.33
CA CYS A 354 -0.68 -23.61 0.09
C CYS A 354 -1.77 -24.32 0.89
N LEU A 355 -1.92 -23.93 2.16
CA LEU A 355 -3.03 -24.37 2.97
C LEU A 355 -4.22 -23.42 2.77
N GLU A 356 -5.30 -23.95 2.19
CA GLU A 356 -6.59 -23.27 2.16
C GLU A 356 -7.07 -23.01 3.60
N SER A 357 -7.00 -21.75 4.01
CA SER A 357 -7.43 -21.27 5.33
C SER A 357 -7.92 -19.83 5.20
N THR A 358 -8.45 -19.23 6.26
CA THR A 358 -8.94 -17.83 6.23
C THR A 358 -7.89 -16.81 5.79
N TYR A 359 -6.60 -17.15 5.89
CA TYR A 359 -5.48 -16.29 5.48
C TYR A 359 -4.62 -16.89 4.37
N SER A 360 -5.00 -18.08 3.87
CA SER A 360 -4.26 -18.88 2.87
C SER A 360 -2.74 -18.80 3.03
N GLN A 361 -2.20 -19.64 3.92
CA GLN A 361 -0.80 -19.58 4.31
C GLN A 361 0.03 -20.59 3.54
N CYS A 362 1.18 -20.14 3.03
CA CYS A 362 2.16 -21.06 2.51
C CYS A 362 2.85 -21.77 3.69
N LEU A 363 2.92 -23.08 3.63
CA LEU A 363 3.58 -23.90 4.64
C LEU A 363 4.73 -24.66 4.01
N LYS A 364 5.87 -24.71 4.68
CA LYS A 364 7.00 -25.51 4.19
C LYS A 364 6.60 -26.98 4.16
N ARG A 365 6.81 -27.66 3.02
CA ARG A 365 6.59 -29.10 2.94
C ARG A 365 7.58 -29.85 3.82
N CYS A 366 7.12 -30.94 4.39
CA CYS A 366 7.94 -31.86 5.15
C CYS A 366 7.48 -33.31 4.95
N ASP A 367 8.32 -34.29 5.31
CA ASP A 367 7.90 -35.69 5.33
C ASP A 367 7.49 -36.07 6.77
N PRO A 368 6.20 -36.35 7.05
CA PRO A 368 5.75 -36.66 8.40
C PRO A 368 6.21 -38.04 8.89
N ARG A 369 6.81 -38.86 8.01
CA ARG A 369 7.28 -40.22 8.33
C ARG A 369 8.73 -40.25 8.81
N VAL A 370 9.47 -39.15 8.70
CA VAL A 370 10.86 -39.07 9.15
C VAL A 370 10.93 -38.38 10.51
N PRO A 371 11.99 -38.63 11.31
CA PRO A 371 12.19 -37.94 12.58
C PRO A 371 12.20 -36.41 12.40
N LEU A 372 11.81 -35.69 13.45
CA LEU A 372 11.76 -34.22 13.47
C LEU A 372 13.02 -33.53 12.94
N ALA A 373 14.20 -34.05 13.31
CA ALA A 373 15.49 -33.48 12.87
C ALA A 373 15.73 -33.59 11.36
N ASP A 374 15.03 -34.51 10.69
CA ASP A 374 15.20 -34.84 9.27
C ASP A 374 13.98 -34.41 8.42
N SER A 375 12.93 -33.86 9.04
CA SER A 375 11.66 -33.54 8.37
C SER A 375 11.77 -32.37 7.37
N GLY A 376 12.88 -31.62 7.43
CA GLY A 376 13.09 -30.40 6.64
C GLY A 376 12.46 -29.14 7.26
N CYS A 377 11.83 -29.27 8.43
CA CYS A 377 11.20 -28.15 9.10
C CYS A 377 12.20 -27.17 9.74
N PRO A 378 11.92 -25.84 9.72
CA PRO A 378 12.72 -24.85 10.44
C PRO A 378 12.83 -25.16 11.95
N GLU A 379 13.82 -24.54 12.61
CA GLU A 379 13.98 -24.68 14.06
C GLU A 379 12.66 -24.32 14.78
N ARG A 380 12.31 -25.10 15.82
CA ARG A 380 11.08 -24.95 16.63
C ARG A 380 9.77 -25.25 15.89
N THR A 381 9.84 -25.84 14.71
CA THR A 381 8.66 -26.38 14.01
C THR A 381 8.77 -27.91 13.86
N ALA A 382 7.64 -28.60 13.85
CA ALA A 382 7.47 -30.01 13.56
C ALA A 382 6.62 -30.24 12.32
N CYS A 383 6.83 -31.40 11.71
CA CYS A 383 6.04 -31.81 10.57
C CYS A 383 4.68 -32.31 11.03
N HIS A 384 3.63 -31.60 10.64
CA HIS A 384 2.25 -32.04 10.82
C HIS A 384 1.79 -32.80 9.59
N ASP A 385 1.16 -33.96 9.80
CA ASP A 385 0.63 -34.82 8.77
C ASP A 385 -0.80 -34.40 8.40
N PHE A 386 -0.99 -33.89 7.19
CA PHE A 386 -2.30 -33.52 6.63
C PHE A 386 -2.99 -34.70 5.91
N GLY A 387 -2.44 -35.91 6.01
CA GLY A 387 -2.89 -37.08 5.28
C GLY A 387 -2.14 -37.24 3.96
N ASP A 388 -2.73 -37.98 3.02
CA ASP A 388 -2.12 -38.23 1.72
C ASP A 388 -2.77 -37.37 0.62
N ASP A 389 -1.98 -36.98 -0.38
CA ASP A 389 -2.47 -36.37 -1.62
C ASP A 389 -3.27 -37.37 -2.47
N THR A 390 -3.81 -36.92 -3.59
CA THR A 390 -4.59 -37.77 -4.50
C THR A 390 -3.79 -38.96 -5.08
N ASP A 391 -2.47 -38.89 -5.04
CA ASP A 391 -1.55 -39.93 -5.50
C ASP A 391 -1.06 -40.84 -4.36
N GLY A 392 -1.51 -40.62 -3.12
CA GLY A 392 -1.13 -41.39 -1.96
C GLY A 392 0.22 -41.00 -1.34
N ASN A 393 0.76 -39.82 -1.66
CA ASN A 393 1.95 -39.30 -1.00
C ASN A 393 1.56 -38.49 0.23
N PRO A 394 2.23 -38.68 1.38
CA PRO A 394 1.92 -37.91 2.57
C PRO A 394 2.20 -36.43 2.36
N ILE A 395 1.25 -35.60 2.76
CA ILE A 395 1.33 -34.15 2.78
C ILE A 395 1.73 -33.75 4.20
N GLY A 396 3.00 -33.38 4.37
CA GLY A 396 3.46 -32.75 5.60
C GLY A 396 3.57 -31.24 5.44
N GLY A 397 3.14 -30.49 6.45
CA GLY A 397 3.42 -29.05 6.59
C GLY A 397 4.14 -28.74 7.90
N CYS A 398 5.10 -27.82 7.90
CA CYS A 398 5.80 -27.43 9.11
C CYS A 398 4.96 -26.48 9.99
N TYR A 399 4.70 -26.89 11.23
CA TYR A 399 3.96 -26.16 12.27
C TYR A 399 4.77 -26.02 13.54
N TYR A 400 4.46 -25.07 14.42
CA TYR A 400 5.23 -24.92 15.66
C TYR A 400 5.14 -26.15 16.59
N VAL A 401 6.26 -26.50 17.23
CA VAL A 401 6.28 -27.57 18.24
C VAL A 401 5.63 -27.08 19.53
N CYS A 402 4.54 -27.71 19.95
CA CYS A 402 3.92 -27.45 21.23
C CYS A 402 4.67 -28.18 22.36
N GLY A 403 5.25 -27.42 23.28
CA GLY A 403 5.79 -27.96 24.54
C GLY A 403 4.73 -28.19 25.61
N ALA A 404 3.59 -27.47 25.54
CA ALA A 404 2.40 -27.63 26.38
C ALA A 404 1.15 -27.02 25.71
N ALA A 405 -0.06 -27.44 26.10
CA ALA A 405 -1.33 -26.93 25.53
C ALA A 405 -1.50 -25.40 25.61
N ALA A 406 -0.88 -24.74 26.60
CA ALA A 406 -0.94 -23.27 26.74
C ALA A 406 -0.16 -22.51 25.66
N GLN A 407 0.82 -23.14 25.00
CA GLN A 407 1.65 -22.51 23.97
C GLN A 407 0.98 -22.46 22.59
N CYS A 408 -0.19 -23.07 22.47
CA CYS A 408 -0.86 -23.21 21.19
C CYS A 408 -1.87 -22.10 20.90
N GLY A 409 -1.95 -21.02 21.68
CA GLY A 409 -2.79 -19.86 21.33
C GLY A 409 -4.28 -20.18 21.08
N GLY A 410 -4.82 -21.23 21.71
CA GLY A 410 -6.19 -21.72 21.48
C GLY A 410 -6.33 -22.91 20.52
N PHE A 411 -5.23 -23.47 20.05
CA PHE A 411 -5.13 -24.74 19.33
C PHE A 411 -4.80 -25.87 20.31
N ARG A 412 -5.04 -27.14 19.95
CA ARG A 412 -4.65 -28.30 20.78
C ARG A 412 -3.24 -28.74 20.42
N CYS A 413 -2.42 -29.04 21.43
CA CYS A 413 -1.16 -29.73 21.21
C CYS A 413 -1.43 -31.19 20.84
N ASP A 414 -1.13 -31.60 19.60
CA ASP A 414 -1.19 -32.99 19.18
C ASP A 414 0.03 -33.74 19.73
N PRO A 415 -0.17 -34.75 20.60
CA PRO A 415 0.94 -35.48 21.22
C PRO A 415 1.75 -36.32 20.22
N VAL A 416 1.22 -36.60 19.02
CA VAL A 416 1.91 -37.41 18.00
C VAL A 416 2.84 -36.55 17.15
N SER A 417 2.31 -35.49 16.54
CA SER A 417 3.13 -34.55 15.76
C SER A 417 3.94 -33.58 16.63
N GLN A 418 3.60 -33.49 17.92
CA GLN A 418 4.03 -32.41 18.82
C GLN A 418 3.72 -31.02 18.24
N GLY A 419 2.76 -30.89 17.33
CA GLY A 419 2.35 -29.63 16.71
C GLY A 419 1.07 -29.06 17.33
N CYS A 420 0.84 -27.75 17.18
CA CYS A 420 -0.46 -27.14 17.48
C CYS A 420 -1.45 -27.37 16.33
N VAL A 421 -2.63 -27.94 16.62
CA VAL A 421 -3.68 -28.28 15.64
C VAL A 421 -5.01 -27.62 15.95
N TRP A 422 -5.78 -27.26 14.92
CA TRP A 422 -7.14 -26.74 15.06
C TRP A 422 -8.05 -27.81 15.67
N GLU A 423 -8.94 -27.42 16.60
CA GLU A 423 -9.94 -28.33 17.22
C GLU A 423 -11.30 -28.31 16.52
#